data_AF-A0A6F8TTI3-F1
#
_entry.id   AF-A0A6F8TTI3-F1
#
_cell.length_a   1.000
_cell.length_b   1.000
_cell.length_c   1.000
_cell.angle_alpha   90.00
_cell.angle_beta   90.00
_cell.angle_gamma   90.00
#
_symmetry.space_group_name_H-M   'P 1'
#
loop_
_entity.id
_entity.type
_entity.pdbx_description
1 polymer ?
#
loop_
_entity_poly.entity_id
_entity_poly.type
_entity_poly.pdbx_seq_one_letter_code
_entity_poly.pdbx_strand_id
1 'polypeptide(L)'
;MNEPIVMKDASPTLEEYIYLCSSVGWTDYMNFHAAEQSLRQSLFSAIVKVDQLIIGMGRIVGDGAIYFYIQDIIVHPDFQGRGIGREIMDA
;
A
#
# COMPACT_ATOMS: atom_id res chain seq x y z
N MET A 1 -16.42 3.69 -15.17
CA MET A 1 -15.49 3.36 -14.07
C MET A 1 -14.90 4.66 -13.62
N ASN A 2 -14.97 4.98 -12.32
CA ASN A 2 -14.35 6.19 -11.81
C ASN A 2 -12.82 6.06 -11.87
N GLU A 3 -12.13 7.19 -11.99
CA GLU A 3 -10.68 7.23 -12.10
C GLU A 3 -10.02 6.86 -10.76
N PRO A 4 -8.87 6.17 -10.78
CA PRO A 4 -8.06 5.95 -9.59
C PRO A 4 -7.62 7.28 -8.96
N ILE A 5 -7.78 7.41 -7.65
CA ILE A 5 -7.32 8.56 -6.89
C ILE A 5 -6.11 8.14 -6.07
N VAL A 6 -4.97 8.79 -6.30
CA VAL A 6 -3.76 8.62 -5.49
C VAL A 6 -3.79 9.56 -4.30
N MET A 7 -3.59 9.02 -3.12
CA MET A 7 -3.54 9.74 -1.86
C MET A 7 -2.14 9.59 -1.27
N LYS A 8 -1.41 10.71 -1.16
CA LYS A 8 -0.08 10.81 -0.55
C LYS A 8 -0.21 11.02 0.95
N ASP A 9 0.80 10.62 1.73
CA ASP A 9 0.80 10.70 3.19
C ASP A 9 -0.42 10.02 3.85
N ALA A 10 -0.98 9.01 3.17
CA ALA A 10 -2.17 8.30 3.60
C ALA A 10 -1.81 6.82 3.80
N SER A 11 -2.16 6.29 4.97
CA SER A 11 -1.98 4.87 5.28
C SER A 11 -3.27 4.10 5.02
N PRO A 12 -3.19 2.83 4.55
CA PRO A 12 -4.36 1.97 4.50
C PRO A 12 -4.87 1.69 5.92
N THR A 13 -6.16 1.38 6.07
CA THR A 13 -6.64 0.74 7.29
C THR A 13 -6.02 -0.66 7.44
N LEU A 14 -6.11 -1.25 8.63
CA LEU A 14 -5.68 -2.64 8.84
C LEU A 14 -6.43 -3.61 7.91
N GLU A 15 -7.73 -3.39 7.73
CA GLU A 15 -8.59 -4.20 6.86
C GLU A 15 -8.18 -4.07 5.39
N GLU A 16 -7.91 -2.84 4.94
CA GLU A 16 -7.42 -2.55 3.59
C GLU A 16 -6.05 -3.17 3.31
N TYR A 17 -5.15 -3.13 4.29
CA TYR A 17 -3.84 -3.77 4.20
C TYR A 17 -3.96 -5.29 4.07
N ILE A 18 -4.74 -5.94 4.95
CA ILE A 18 -4.98 -7.38 4.91
C ILE A 18 -5.62 -7.77 3.57
N TYR A 19 -6.59 -6.99 3.09
CA TYR A 19 -7.23 -7.18 1.80
C TYR A 19 -6.22 -7.17 0.64
N LEU A 20 -5.37 -6.15 0.55
CA LEU A 20 -4.36 -6.06 -0.51
C LEU A 20 -3.33 -7.18 -0.43
N CYS A 21 -2.76 -7.46 0.76
CA CYS A 21 -1.82 -8.55 0.94
C CYS A 21 -2.42 -9.91 0.54
N SER A 22 -3.67 -10.16 0.93
CA SER A 22 -4.37 -11.40 0.56
C SER A 22 -4.60 -11.51 -0.94
N SER A 23 -4.90 -10.40 -1.62
CA SER A 23 -5.14 -10.37 -3.07
C SER A 23 -3.92 -10.81 -3.90
N VAL A 24 -2.71 -10.68 -3.35
CA VAL A 24 -1.45 -11.08 -4.01
C VAL A 24 -0.82 -12.33 -3.38
N GLY A 25 -1.57 -13.06 -2.56
CA GLY A 25 -1.14 -14.33 -1.98
C GLY A 25 -0.14 -14.20 -0.83
N TRP A 26 -0.08 -13.05 -0.15
CA TRP A 26 0.86 -12.83 0.96
C TRP A 26 0.33 -13.30 2.32
N THR A 27 -0.91 -13.80 2.40
CA THR A 27 -1.58 -14.14 3.67
C THR A 27 -0.74 -14.98 4.63
N ASP A 28 -0.05 -16.02 4.11
CA ASP A 28 0.73 -16.96 4.93
C ASP A 28 2.12 -16.43 5.30
N TYR A 29 2.56 -15.32 4.72
CA TYR A 29 3.89 -14.74 4.91
C TYR A 29 3.86 -13.48 5.79
N MET A 30 2.66 -12.93 6.03
CA MET A 30 2.47 -11.71 6.78
C MET A 30 2.15 -11.97 8.26
N ASN A 31 2.78 -11.20 9.14
CA ASN A 31 2.37 -11.13 10.53
C ASN A 31 1.30 -10.07 10.75
N PHE A 32 0.03 -10.42 10.49
CA PHE A 32 -1.07 -9.47 10.65
C PHE A 32 -1.34 -9.04 12.09
N HIS A 33 -0.89 -9.80 13.09
CA HIS A 33 -0.95 -9.37 14.50
C HIS A 33 -0.08 -8.14 14.77
N ALA A 34 1.02 -7.99 14.04
CA ALA A 34 1.91 -6.82 14.13
C ALA A 34 1.63 -5.74 13.08
N ALA A 35 0.71 -5.99 12.13
CA ALA A 35 0.49 -5.11 10.99
C ALA A 35 0.03 -3.71 11.41
N GLU A 36 -0.88 -3.58 12.37
CA GLU A 36 -1.37 -2.27 12.78
C GLU A 36 -0.24 -1.38 13.34
N GLN A 37 0.64 -1.94 14.18
CA GLN A 37 1.82 -1.22 14.68
C GLN A 37 2.79 -0.89 13.54
N SER A 38 3.05 -1.84 12.65
CA SER A 38 3.91 -1.64 11.46
C SER A 38 3.39 -0.52 10.56
N LEU A 39 2.07 -0.48 10.30
CA LEU A 39 1.44 0.57 9.51
C LEU A 39 1.66 1.96 10.12
N ARG A 40 1.52 2.10 11.44
CA ARG A 40 1.73 3.37 12.16
C ARG A 40 3.20 3.85 12.17
N GLN A 41 4.16 2.96 11.98
CA GLN A 41 5.59 3.27 12.01
C GLN A 41 6.18 3.56 10.62
N SER A 42 5.40 3.45 9.55
CA SER A 42 5.82 3.88 8.22
C SER A 42 6.17 5.37 8.23
N LEU A 43 7.27 5.73 7.56
CA LEU A 43 7.69 7.11 7.39
C LEU A 43 6.82 7.84 6.35
N PHE A 44 6.36 7.10 5.35
CA PHE A 44 5.48 7.57 4.29
C PHE A 44 4.60 6.42 3.81
N SER A 45 3.42 6.74 3.30
CA SER A 45 2.58 5.80 2.56
C SER A 45 1.79 6.53 1.48
N ALA A 46 1.61 5.84 0.36
CA ALA A 46 0.68 6.23 -0.69
C ALA A 46 -0.33 5.11 -0.89
N ILE A 47 -1.60 5.46 -1.04
CA ILE A 47 -2.67 4.53 -1.39
C ILE A 47 -3.40 5.00 -2.64
N VAL A 48 -3.99 4.05 -3.35
CA VAL A 48 -4.80 4.32 -4.54
C VAL A 48 -6.18 3.72 -4.34
N LYS A 49 -7.23 4.52 -4.55
CA LYS A 49 -8.62 4.07 -4.41
C LYS A 49 -9.44 4.32 -5.67
N VAL A 50 -10.42 3.45 -5.91
CA VAL A 50 -11.52 3.65 -6.86
C VAL A 50 -12.81 3.42 -6.09
N ASP A 51 -13.73 4.39 -6.08
CA ASP A 51 -15.04 4.25 -5.42
C ASP A 51 -14.95 3.78 -3.97
N GLN A 52 -14.00 4.33 -3.19
CA GLN A 52 -13.65 3.95 -1.81
C GLN A 52 -12.96 2.59 -1.64
N LEU A 53 -12.91 1.74 -2.67
CA LEU A 53 -12.15 0.50 -2.65
C LEU A 53 -10.66 0.82 -2.81
N ILE A 54 -9.83 0.33 -1.89
CA ILE A 54 -8.37 0.37 -2.06
C ILE A 54 -7.96 -0.62 -3.16
N ILE A 55 -7.16 -0.15 -4.11
CA ILE A 55 -6.69 -0.96 -5.24
C ILE A 55 -5.17 -0.98 -5.36
N GLY A 56 -4.47 -0.16 -4.58
CA GLY A 56 -3.03 -0.23 -4.48
C GLY A 56 -2.49 0.52 -3.27
N MET A 57 -1.26 0.18 -2.89
CA MET A 57 -0.51 0.87 -1.85
C MET A 57 0.99 0.78 -2.10
N GLY A 58 1.72 1.68 -1.45
CA GLY A 58 3.16 1.60 -1.25
C GLY A 58 3.57 2.37 0.00
N ARG A 59 4.70 2.01 0.59
CA ARG A 59 5.16 2.63 1.84
C ARG A 59 6.66 2.76 1.90
N ILE A 60 7.13 3.68 2.73
CA ILE A 60 8.55 3.82 3.06
C ILE A 60 8.75 3.52 4.54
N VAL A 61 9.73 2.68 4.83
CA VAL A 61 10.21 2.38 6.18
C VAL A 61 11.69 2.71 6.27
N GLY A 62 12.19 2.99 7.48
CA GLY A 62 13.58 3.41 7.62
C GLY A 62 13.88 4.12 8.94
N ASP A 63 14.99 4.84 8.96
CA ASP A 63 15.45 5.59 10.13
C ASP A 63 15.06 7.08 10.10
N GLY A 64 14.45 7.54 9.00
CA GLY A 64 14.07 8.94 8.83
C GLY A 64 15.26 9.88 8.59
N ALA A 65 16.45 9.35 8.30
CA ALA A 65 17.68 10.12 8.13
C ALA A 65 18.55 9.65 6.96
N ILE A 66 19.00 8.39 6.96
CA ILE A 66 19.98 7.85 6.02
C ILE A 66 19.38 6.71 5.19
N TYR A 67 18.62 5.82 5.82
CA TYR A 67 18.10 4.61 5.18
C TYR A 67 16.59 4.69 4.99
N PHE A 68 16.18 4.55 3.74
CA PHE A 68 14.78 4.49 3.33
C PHE A 68 14.60 3.29 2.40
N TYR A 69 13.69 2.40 2.79
CA TYR A 69 13.33 1.22 2.02
C TYR A 69 11.90 1.36 1.56
N ILE A 70 11.69 1.13 0.27
CA ILE A 70 10.37 1.01 -0.32
C ILE A 70 9.86 -0.38 0.05
N GLN A 71 8.69 -0.44 0.70
CA GLN A 71 8.02 -1.67 1.07
C GLN A 71 6.59 -1.74 0.59
N ASP A 72 6.09 -2.97 0.54
CA ASP A 72 4.69 -3.32 0.32
C ASP A 72 4.07 -2.59 -0.88
N ILE A 73 4.79 -2.52 -2.01
CA ILE A 73 4.23 -2.05 -3.27
C ILE A 73 3.28 -3.11 -3.81
N ILE A 74 1.98 -2.86 -3.67
CA ILE A 74 0.93 -3.78 -4.09
C ILE A 74 -0.06 -3.04 -4.99
N VAL A 75 -0.43 -3.68 -6.09
CA VAL A 75 -1.60 -3.30 -6.91
C VAL A 75 -2.48 -4.54 -7.00
N HIS A 76 -3.76 -4.39 -6.66
CA HIS A 76 -4.74 -5.47 -6.71
C HIS A 76 -4.75 -6.11 -8.11
N PRO A 77 -4.76 -7.45 -8.26
CA PRO A 77 -4.58 -8.13 -9.55
C PRO A 77 -5.47 -7.60 -10.68
N ASP A 78 -6.75 -7.36 -10.41
CA ASP A 78 -7.71 -6.86 -11.41
C ASP A 78 -7.37 -5.46 -11.96
N PHE A 79 -6.51 -4.72 -11.27
CA PHE A 79 -6.10 -3.35 -11.61
C PHE A 79 -4.64 -3.28 -12.09
N GLN A 80 -3.93 -4.40 -12.17
CA GLN A 80 -2.55 -4.44 -12.67
C GLN A 80 -2.46 -4.13 -14.17
N GLY A 81 -1.28 -3.73 -14.64
CA GLY A 81 -1.04 -3.37 -16.04
C GLY A 81 -1.61 -2.02 -16.47
N ARG A 82 -2.17 -1.23 -15.53
CA ARG A 82 -2.83 0.07 -15.81
C ARG A 82 -2.02 1.29 -15.38
N GLY A 83 -0.74 1.14 -15.06
CA GLY A 83 0.14 2.24 -14.63
C GLY A 83 0.05 2.61 -13.14
N ILE A 84 -0.88 2.04 -12.36
CA ILE A 84 -1.07 2.38 -10.93
C ILE A 84 0.21 2.19 -10.09
N GLY A 85 0.98 1.12 -10.35
CA GLY A 85 2.26 0.91 -9.65
C GLY A 85 3.27 2.04 -9.90
N ARG A 86 3.24 2.66 -11.09
CA ARG A 86 4.05 3.85 -11.39
C ARG A 86 3.52 5.06 -10.62
N GLU A 87 2.22 5.27 -10.59
CA GLU A 87 1.62 6.40 -9.86
C GLU A 87 1.93 6.32 -8.35
N ILE A 88 1.97 5.11 -7.77
CA ILE A 88 2.41 4.89 -6.38
C ILE A 88 3.88 5.31 -6.19
N MET A 89 4.75 5.05 -7.17
CA MET A 89 6.18 5.37 -7.09
C MET A 89 6.49 6.85 -7.38
N ASP A 90 5.62 7.54 -8.12
CA ASP A 90 5.70 8.98 -8.39
C ASP A 90 5.04 9.83 -7.27
N ALA A 91 4.45 9.17 -6.27
CA ALA A 91 3.77 9.77 -5.13
C ALA A 91 4.72 10.50 -4.17
#